data_AF-A0A919JF94-F1
#
_entry.id   AF-A0A919JF94-F1
#
_cell.length_a   1.000
_cell.length_b   1.000
_cell.length_c   1.000
_cell.angle_alpha   90.00
_cell.angle_beta   90.00
_cell.angle_gamma   90.00
#
_symmetry.space_group_name_H-M   'P 1'
#
loop_
_entity.id
_entity.type
_entity.pdbx_description
1 polymer ?
#
loop_
_entity_poly.entity_id
_entity_poly.type
_entity_poly.pdbx_seq_one_letter_code
_entity_poly.pdbx_strand_id
1 'polypeptide(L)'
;MPTDRPRPAGPPLTYPFAVIWSFAAAVARYRRRILIAALVISALAVTDAVRRPNEPVESLAALGAVAALALVAGAVVGAVERWRAPVRFEIDSAGGAFRTARAAAGVFLVIFLLAALAFFAEVGGWSWAHGDRDGGWVVVMAVIGVPVLLFATLVTRGLGIALTPEGVRADRETGRVFIPWSALAPAGDPPVPADQPRPAPAEYRLDLVLADPGRVTRRGLVRRPDRIAFEVTPPAFVAAAVRHYADHPAERATIGTEAGHRRLLALLDGPAVPAEPPPTRRRVGALAAGAVLTFVAAVTVETAADLTVGRHSALGYAAEFGGQLLGLGSLSCLVGAVRGLRARRMPR
;
A
#
# COMPACT_ATOMS: atom_id res chain seq x y z
N MET A 1 25.74 24.79 33.06
CA MET A 1 25.20 25.36 31.82
C MET A 1 25.40 24.36 30.70
N PRO A 2 24.35 23.67 30.23
CA PRO A 2 24.44 22.86 29.02
C PRO A 2 24.61 23.79 27.83
N THR A 3 25.67 23.60 27.06
CA THR A 3 25.90 24.33 25.81
C THR A 3 25.04 23.69 24.72
N ASP A 4 23.94 24.35 24.37
CA ASP A 4 23.13 24.02 23.19
C ASP A 4 23.99 24.21 21.94
N ARG A 5 24.72 23.16 21.56
CA ARG A 5 25.32 23.10 20.23
C ARG A 5 24.17 22.88 19.23
N PRO A 6 23.92 23.81 18.29
CA PRO A 6 22.90 23.61 17.28
C PRO A 6 23.18 22.29 16.54
N ARG A 7 22.19 21.39 16.53
CA ARG A 7 22.27 20.14 15.76
C ARG A 7 22.59 20.50 14.31
N PRO A 8 23.62 19.90 13.69
CA PRO A 8 23.90 20.14 12.29
C PRO A 8 22.65 19.81 11.47
N ALA A 9 22.21 20.76 10.65
CA ALA A 9 21.11 20.54 9.72
C ALA A 9 21.40 19.27 8.92
N GLY A 10 20.49 18.31 8.96
CA GLY A 10 20.62 17.07 8.21
C GLY A 10 20.89 17.37 6.73
N PRO A 11 21.63 16.51 6.01
CA PRO A 11 21.94 16.75 4.62
C PRO A 11 20.65 16.99 3.83
N PRO A 12 20.61 18.01 2.94
CA PRO A 12 19.42 18.32 2.17
C PRO A 12 18.95 17.06 1.43
N LEU A 13 17.63 16.81 1.45
CA LEU A 13 17.03 15.69 0.75
C LEU A 13 17.50 15.74 -0.71
N THR A 14 18.18 14.68 -1.14
CA THR A 14 18.61 14.54 -2.53
C THR A 14 17.37 14.66 -3.43
N TYR A 15 17.40 15.59 -4.38
CA TYR A 15 16.32 15.95 -5.32
C TYR A 15 15.42 14.78 -5.80
N PRO A 16 15.94 13.61 -6.23
CA PRO A 16 15.09 12.51 -6.72
C PRO A 16 14.09 11.99 -5.68
N PHE A 17 14.40 12.03 -4.39
CA PHE A 17 13.50 11.54 -3.35
C PHE A 17 12.32 12.48 -3.09
N ALA A 18 12.56 13.79 -3.18
CA ALA A 18 11.49 14.78 -3.03
C ALA A 18 10.46 14.65 -4.15
N VAL A 19 10.90 14.36 -5.38
CA VAL A 19 10.04 14.10 -6.52
C VAL A 19 9.22 12.82 -6.31
N ILE A 20 9.85 11.70 -5.96
CA ILE A 20 9.15 10.43 -5.71
C ILE A 20 8.12 10.58 -4.59
N TRP A 21 8.48 11.28 -3.51
CA TRP A 21 7.57 11.52 -2.40
C TRP A 21 6.36 12.37 -2.81
N SER A 22 6.60 13.46 -3.55
CA SER A 22 5.53 14.33 -4.05
C SER A 22 4.59 13.59 -4.99
N PHE A 23 5.15 12.73 -5.84
CA PHE A 23 4.39 11.84 -6.71
C PHE A 23 3.57 10.82 -5.91
N ALA A 24 4.15 10.14 -4.91
CA ALA A 24 3.45 9.21 -4.04
C ALA A 24 2.29 9.88 -3.30
N ALA A 25 2.53 11.06 -2.72
CA ALA A 25 1.49 11.85 -2.05
C ALA A 25 0.36 12.25 -3.02
N ALA A 26 0.69 12.62 -4.27
CA ALA A 26 -0.30 12.91 -5.30
C ALA A 26 -1.12 11.65 -5.66
N VAL A 27 -0.47 10.49 -5.82
CA VAL A 27 -1.13 9.21 -6.09
C VAL A 27 -2.06 8.84 -4.93
N ALA A 28 -1.62 8.93 -3.69
CA ALA A 28 -2.45 8.67 -2.51
C ALA A 28 -3.66 9.61 -2.45
N ARG A 29 -3.47 10.90 -2.74
CA ARG A 29 -4.53 11.92 -2.77
C ARG A 29 -5.56 11.66 -3.88
N TYR A 30 -5.10 11.28 -5.07
CA TYR A 30 -5.96 11.09 -6.25
C TYR A 30 -6.31 9.62 -6.54
N ARG A 31 -5.99 8.69 -5.64
CA ARG A 31 -6.11 7.24 -5.86
C ARG A 31 -7.46 6.80 -6.40
N ARG A 32 -8.58 7.36 -5.92
CA ARG A 32 -9.92 6.98 -6.41
C ARG A 32 -10.09 7.36 -7.89
N ARG A 33 -9.63 8.55 -8.28
CA ARG A 33 -9.70 9.01 -9.68
C ARG A 33 -8.76 8.19 -10.56
N ILE A 34 -7.53 7.92 -10.07
CA ILE A 34 -6.55 7.09 -10.78
C ILE A 34 -7.09 5.68 -11.01
N LEU A 35 -7.66 5.03 -9.99
CA LEU A 35 -8.20 3.68 -10.12
C LEU A 35 -9.44 3.62 -11.02
N ILE A 36 -10.31 4.64 -10.99
CA ILE A 36 -11.44 4.74 -11.93
C ILE A 36 -10.90 4.91 -13.36
N ALA A 37 -9.92 5.79 -13.57
CA ALA A 37 -9.32 5.98 -14.89
C ALA A 37 -8.66 4.70 -15.40
N ALA A 38 -7.90 3.99 -14.55
CA ALA A 38 -7.30 2.70 -14.90
C ALA A 38 -8.37 1.66 -15.28
N LEU A 39 -9.43 1.54 -14.50
CA LEU A 39 -10.55 0.63 -14.80
C LEU A 39 -11.21 0.97 -16.14
N VAL A 40 -11.48 2.25 -16.41
CA VAL A 40 -12.08 2.70 -17.67
C VAL A 40 -11.16 2.41 -18.86
N ILE A 41 -9.86 2.72 -18.75
CA ILE A 41 -8.88 2.43 -19.80
C ILE A 41 -8.80 0.93 -20.08
N SER A 42 -8.73 0.10 -19.04
CA SER A 42 -8.75 -1.37 -19.16
C SER A 42 -10.00 -1.88 -19.89
N ALA A 43 -11.18 -1.37 -19.52
CA ALA A 43 -12.44 -1.78 -20.17
C ALA A 43 -12.51 -1.35 -21.65
N LEU A 44 -12.01 -0.16 -21.97
CA LEU A 44 -11.95 0.33 -23.35
C LEU A 44 -10.96 -0.50 -24.19
N ALA A 45 -9.80 -0.86 -23.64
CA ALA A 45 -8.80 -1.69 -24.32
C ALA A 45 -9.38 -3.08 -24.67
N VAL A 46 -10.05 -3.72 -23.70
CA VAL A 46 -10.77 -4.99 -23.94
C VAL A 46 -11.83 -4.86 -25.02
N THR A 47 -12.63 -3.80 -24.96
CA THR A 47 -13.70 -3.57 -25.94
C THR A 47 -13.15 -3.35 -27.36
N ASP A 48 -12.03 -2.64 -27.48
CA ASP A 48 -11.34 -2.41 -28.75
C ASP A 48 -10.76 -3.70 -29.30
N ALA A 49 -10.02 -4.46 -28.49
CA ALA A 49 -9.42 -5.74 -28.88
C ALA A 49 -10.46 -6.73 -29.42
N VAL A 50 -11.59 -6.88 -28.73
CA VAL A 50 -12.69 -7.78 -29.15
C VAL A 50 -13.26 -7.43 -30.53
N ARG A 51 -13.21 -6.14 -30.93
CA ARG A 51 -13.74 -5.66 -32.22
C ARG A 51 -12.73 -5.75 -33.36
N ARG A 52 -11.45 -6.00 -33.07
CA ARG A 52 -10.41 -6.06 -34.11
C ARG A 52 -10.47 -7.40 -34.85
N PRO A 53 -10.37 -7.39 -36.19
CA PRO A 53 -10.36 -8.63 -36.99
C PRO A 53 -9.06 -9.42 -36.83
N ASN A 54 -7.97 -8.77 -36.42
CA ASN A 54 -6.66 -9.36 -36.23
C ASN A 54 -6.39 -9.57 -34.74
N GLU A 55 -5.48 -10.50 -34.42
CA GLU A 55 -5.02 -10.75 -33.05
C GLU A 55 -4.50 -9.46 -32.38
N PRO A 56 -4.86 -9.21 -31.11
CA PRO A 56 -4.55 -7.96 -30.41
C PRO A 56 -3.10 -7.86 -29.90
N VAL A 57 -2.10 -8.30 -30.67
CA VAL A 57 -0.69 -8.42 -30.21
C VAL A 57 -0.13 -7.09 -29.69
N GLU A 58 -0.43 -5.98 -30.37
CA GLU A 58 0.06 -4.65 -29.97
C GLU A 58 -0.56 -4.17 -28.64
N SER A 59 -1.86 -4.38 -28.43
CA SER A 59 -2.52 -3.98 -27.18
C SER A 59 -2.08 -4.87 -26.01
N LEU A 60 -1.88 -6.16 -26.26
CA LEU A 60 -1.32 -7.09 -25.27
C LEU A 60 0.07 -6.68 -24.82
N ALA A 61 0.96 -6.32 -25.76
CA ALA A 61 2.30 -5.81 -25.43
C ALA A 61 2.24 -4.51 -24.62
N ALA A 62 1.34 -3.59 -24.98
CA ALA A 62 1.14 -2.34 -24.26
C ALA A 62 0.61 -2.58 -22.82
N LEU A 63 -0.38 -3.46 -22.65
CA LEU A 63 -0.90 -3.83 -21.33
C LEU A 63 0.16 -4.50 -20.46
N GLY A 64 0.95 -5.41 -21.02
CA GLY A 64 2.07 -6.04 -20.34
C GLY A 64 3.11 -5.02 -19.87
N ALA A 65 3.45 -4.05 -20.72
CA ALA A 65 4.37 -2.97 -20.36
C ALA A 65 3.79 -2.07 -19.23
N VAL A 66 2.50 -1.74 -19.29
CA VAL A 66 1.81 -0.97 -18.23
C VAL A 66 1.80 -1.75 -16.91
N ALA A 67 1.52 -3.05 -16.94
CA ALA A 67 1.54 -3.90 -15.76
C ALA A 67 2.94 -3.92 -15.12
N ALA A 68 3.98 -4.18 -15.92
CA ALA A 68 5.36 -4.20 -15.44
C ALA A 68 5.79 -2.84 -14.85
N LEU A 69 5.46 -1.73 -15.53
CA LEU A 69 5.78 -0.39 -15.06
C LEU A 69 5.06 -0.06 -13.75
N ALA A 70 3.77 -0.43 -13.63
CA ALA A 70 3.00 -0.24 -12.40
C ALA A 70 3.62 -1.02 -11.23
N LEU A 71 4.01 -2.28 -11.46
CA LEU A 71 4.66 -3.11 -10.44
C LEU A 71 5.99 -2.50 -9.97
N VAL A 72 6.84 -2.07 -10.91
CA VAL A 72 8.13 -1.43 -10.62
C VAL A 72 7.92 -0.11 -9.88
N ALA A 73 7.00 0.74 -10.34
CA ALA A 73 6.68 2.00 -9.70
C ALA A 73 6.15 1.77 -8.26
N GLY A 74 5.25 0.81 -8.07
CA GLY A 74 4.73 0.42 -6.76
C GLY A 74 5.82 -0.07 -5.82
N ALA A 75 6.76 -0.89 -6.30
CA ALA A 75 7.89 -1.38 -5.52
C ALA A 75 8.84 -0.23 -5.11
N VAL A 76 9.16 0.67 -6.03
CA VAL A 76 10.02 1.84 -5.76
C VAL A 76 9.35 2.78 -4.77
N VAL A 77 8.07 3.12 -4.99
CA VAL A 77 7.29 4.00 -4.11
C VAL A 77 7.15 3.38 -2.73
N GLY A 78 6.73 2.11 -2.64
CA GLY A 78 6.58 1.41 -1.35
C GLY A 78 7.89 1.26 -0.59
N ALA A 79 9.01 1.05 -1.30
CA ALA A 79 10.33 1.12 -0.69
C ALA A 79 10.56 2.53 -0.13
N VAL A 80 10.52 3.58 -0.96
CA VAL A 80 10.79 4.96 -0.53
C VAL A 80 9.90 5.37 0.65
N GLU A 81 8.60 5.06 0.60
CA GLU A 81 7.64 5.31 1.69
C GLU A 81 8.06 4.64 2.99
N ARG A 82 8.49 3.37 2.93
CA ARG A 82 8.94 2.64 4.10
C ARG A 82 10.23 3.19 4.71
N TRP A 83 11.16 3.67 3.89
CA TRP A 83 12.49 4.12 4.36
C TRP A 83 12.51 5.57 4.80
N ARG A 84 11.63 6.40 4.25
CA ARG A 84 11.59 7.85 4.49
C ARG A 84 10.21 8.33 4.89
N ALA A 85 9.38 7.45 5.46
CA ALA A 85 8.11 7.82 6.06
C ALA A 85 8.35 9.05 6.96
N PRO A 86 7.83 10.23 6.59
CA PRO A 86 8.08 11.42 7.34
C PRO A 86 7.36 11.27 8.67
N VAL A 87 8.05 11.69 9.74
CA VAL A 87 7.50 11.72 11.09
C VAL A 87 6.57 12.93 11.20
N ARG A 88 5.47 12.91 10.44
CA ARG A 88 4.50 14.00 10.39
C ARG A 88 3.11 13.50 10.00
N PHE A 89 2.11 14.24 10.46
CA PHE A 89 0.76 14.13 9.92
C PHE A 89 0.63 14.96 8.63
N GLU A 90 -0.28 14.56 7.75
CA GLU A 90 -0.84 15.40 6.69
C GLU A 90 -1.92 16.30 7.30
N ILE A 91 -1.92 17.57 6.92
CA ILE A 91 -2.93 18.52 7.37
C ILE A 91 -4.10 18.46 6.41
N ASP A 92 -5.26 18.04 6.91
CA ASP A 92 -6.53 18.16 6.21
C ASP A 92 -7.20 19.47 6.63
N SER A 93 -6.89 20.55 5.91
CA SER A 93 -7.43 21.88 6.19
C SER A 93 -8.95 21.96 6.00
N ALA A 94 -9.52 21.17 5.08
CA ALA A 94 -10.95 21.13 4.85
C ALA A 94 -11.70 20.41 5.98
N GLY A 95 -11.09 19.37 6.55
CA GLY A 95 -11.65 18.58 7.64
C GLY A 95 -11.21 18.99 9.05
N GLY A 96 -10.32 19.97 9.20
CA GLY A 96 -9.77 20.37 10.49
C GLY A 96 -9.06 19.22 11.23
N ALA A 97 -8.29 18.40 10.51
CA ALA A 97 -7.73 17.16 11.06
C ALA A 97 -6.24 16.96 10.75
N PHE A 98 -5.55 16.27 11.64
CA PHE A 98 -4.23 15.70 11.37
C PHE A 98 -4.36 14.25 10.96
N ARG A 99 -3.95 13.91 9.73
CA ARG A 99 -4.08 12.57 9.17
C ARG A 99 -2.75 11.86 9.06
N THR A 100 -2.72 10.57 9.35
CA THR A 100 -1.56 9.74 9.00
C THR A 100 -1.45 9.65 7.48
N ALA A 101 -0.23 9.71 6.95
CA ALA A 101 0.01 9.47 5.53
C ALA A 101 -0.47 8.06 5.15
N ARG A 102 -1.07 7.95 3.95
CA ARG A 102 -1.58 6.70 3.38
C ARG A 102 -0.60 6.22 2.32
N ALA A 103 -0.36 4.91 2.25
CA ALA A 103 0.59 4.33 1.31
C ALA A 103 0.04 4.41 -0.12
N ALA A 104 0.85 4.89 -1.04
CA ALA A 104 0.53 4.89 -2.47
C ALA A 104 0.79 3.53 -3.14
N ALA A 105 1.65 2.69 -2.55
CA ALA A 105 2.04 1.40 -3.11
C ALA A 105 0.86 0.49 -3.47
N GLY A 106 -0.20 0.48 -2.64
CA GLY A 106 -1.41 -0.31 -2.90
C GLY A 106 -2.14 0.09 -4.19
N VAL A 107 -2.06 1.37 -4.60
CA VAL A 107 -2.68 1.84 -5.85
C VAL A 107 -2.02 1.20 -7.06
N PHE A 108 -0.69 1.17 -7.07
CA PHE A 108 0.08 0.55 -8.15
C PHE A 108 -0.15 -0.95 -8.26
N LEU A 109 -0.30 -1.65 -7.12
CA LEU A 109 -0.66 -3.06 -7.11
C LEU A 109 -2.04 -3.28 -7.78
N VAL A 110 -3.03 -2.45 -7.48
CA VAL A 110 -4.35 -2.56 -8.11
C VAL A 110 -4.28 -2.23 -9.61
N ILE A 111 -3.48 -1.24 -10.02
CA ILE A 111 -3.27 -0.94 -11.45
C ILE A 111 -2.63 -2.14 -12.16
N PHE A 112 -1.61 -2.76 -11.56
CA PHE A 112 -1.00 -3.99 -12.08
C PHE A 112 -2.05 -5.11 -12.25
N LEU A 113 -2.87 -5.34 -11.22
CA LEU A 113 -3.90 -6.37 -11.26
C LEU A 113 -5.00 -6.08 -12.29
N LEU A 114 -5.38 -4.81 -12.48
CA LEU A 114 -6.34 -4.39 -13.51
C LEU A 114 -5.75 -4.57 -14.92
N ALA A 115 -4.47 -4.26 -15.12
CA ALA A 115 -3.80 -4.49 -16.40
C ALA A 115 -3.68 -5.99 -16.72
N ALA A 116 -3.35 -6.82 -15.73
CA ALA A 116 -3.33 -8.27 -15.88
C ALA A 116 -4.73 -8.83 -16.20
N LEU A 117 -5.77 -8.35 -15.51
CA LEU A 117 -7.15 -8.75 -15.78
C LEU A 117 -7.57 -8.36 -17.20
N ALA A 118 -7.22 -7.14 -17.64
CA ALA A 118 -7.48 -6.68 -19.00
C ALA A 118 -6.77 -7.54 -20.05
N PHE A 119 -5.51 -7.92 -19.80
CA PHE A 119 -4.72 -8.77 -20.69
C PHE A 119 -5.43 -10.09 -20.98
N PHE A 120 -5.83 -10.82 -19.92
CA PHE A 120 -6.55 -12.09 -20.10
C PHE A 120 -7.95 -11.90 -20.71
N ALA A 121 -8.64 -10.80 -20.39
CA ALA A 121 -9.93 -10.48 -20.99
C ALA A 121 -9.81 -10.15 -22.49
N GLU A 122 -8.72 -9.51 -22.93
CA GLU A 122 -8.43 -9.27 -24.34
C GLU A 122 -8.22 -10.58 -25.09
N VAL A 123 -7.35 -11.46 -24.59
CA VAL A 123 -7.07 -12.76 -25.21
C VAL A 123 -8.33 -13.61 -25.31
N GLY A 124 -9.01 -13.85 -24.18
CA GLY A 124 -10.19 -14.71 -24.12
C GLY A 124 -11.42 -14.10 -24.80
N GLY A 125 -11.60 -12.78 -24.72
CA GLY A 125 -12.70 -12.09 -25.38
C GLY A 125 -12.53 -12.07 -26.90
N TRP A 126 -11.31 -11.85 -27.39
CA TRP A 126 -11.00 -11.90 -28.81
C TRP A 126 -11.19 -13.31 -29.38
N SER A 127 -10.66 -14.35 -28.71
CA SER A 127 -10.80 -15.75 -29.16
C SER A 127 -12.26 -16.17 -29.23
N TRP A 128 -13.05 -15.79 -28.21
CA TRP A 128 -14.50 -16.02 -28.17
C TRP A 128 -15.23 -15.37 -29.34
N ALA A 129 -14.92 -14.11 -29.63
CA ALA A 129 -15.54 -13.36 -30.73
C ALA A 129 -15.20 -13.93 -32.12
N HIS A 130 -14.05 -14.59 -32.25
CA HIS A 130 -13.53 -15.12 -33.52
C HIS A 130 -13.68 -16.64 -33.67
N GLY A 131 -14.51 -17.27 -32.83
CA GLY A 131 -15.01 -18.63 -33.04
C GLY A 131 -14.49 -19.68 -32.06
N ASP A 132 -13.52 -19.36 -31.22
CA ASP A 132 -13.05 -20.25 -30.14
C ASP A 132 -13.85 -20.01 -28.87
N ARG A 133 -14.86 -20.85 -28.64
CA ARG A 133 -15.81 -20.72 -27.52
C ARG A 133 -15.35 -21.41 -26.24
N ASP A 134 -14.05 -21.52 -26.00
CA ASP A 134 -13.57 -21.98 -24.71
C ASP A 134 -14.01 -21.01 -23.60
N GLY A 135 -14.75 -21.53 -22.61
CA GLY A 135 -15.23 -20.76 -21.46
C GLY A 135 -14.21 -20.61 -20.33
N GLY A 136 -13.03 -21.27 -20.43
CA GLY A 136 -12.02 -21.28 -19.38
C GLY A 136 -11.57 -19.89 -18.93
N TRP A 137 -11.44 -18.94 -19.85
CA TRP A 137 -11.03 -17.57 -19.54
C TRP A 137 -12.02 -16.83 -18.62
N VAL A 138 -13.31 -17.17 -18.65
CA VAL A 138 -14.33 -16.58 -17.76
C VAL A 138 -14.07 -16.99 -16.31
N VAL A 139 -13.65 -18.23 -16.09
CA VAL A 139 -13.29 -18.72 -14.75
C VAL A 139 -12.04 -17.99 -14.25
N VAL A 140 -11.02 -17.83 -15.10
CA VAL A 140 -9.81 -17.04 -14.78
C VAL A 140 -10.18 -15.61 -14.43
N MET A 141 -11.06 -14.97 -15.21
CA MET A 141 -11.59 -13.62 -14.93
C MET A 141 -12.31 -13.54 -13.60
N ALA A 142 -13.14 -14.52 -13.25
CA ALA A 142 -13.85 -14.53 -11.98
C ALA A 142 -12.87 -14.70 -10.80
N VAL A 143 -11.92 -15.63 -10.91
CA VAL A 143 -10.93 -15.94 -9.87
C VAL A 143 -9.99 -14.76 -9.61
N ILE A 144 -9.57 -14.03 -10.65
CA ILE A 144 -8.69 -12.86 -10.50
C ILE A 144 -9.50 -11.60 -10.15
N GLY A 145 -10.63 -11.40 -10.84
CA GLY A 145 -11.46 -10.20 -10.75
C GLY A 145 -12.06 -9.98 -9.37
N VAL A 146 -12.51 -11.04 -8.68
CA VAL A 146 -13.06 -10.91 -7.32
C VAL A 146 -12.02 -10.34 -6.34
N PRO A 147 -10.79 -10.90 -6.22
CA PRO A 147 -9.70 -10.28 -5.48
C PRO A 147 -9.40 -8.84 -5.92
N VAL A 148 -9.33 -8.55 -7.23
CA VAL A 148 -9.07 -7.17 -7.72
C VAL A 148 -10.10 -6.19 -7.17
N LEU A 149 -11.39 -6.52 -7.25
CA LEU A 149 -12.47 -5.67 -6.75
C LEU A 149 -12.40 -5.48 -5.23
N LEU A 150 -12.10 -6.55 -4.49
CA LEU A 150 -11.90 -6.48 -3.04
C LEU A 150 -10.70 -5.57 -2.71
N PHE A 151 -9.53 -5.80 -3.32
CA PHE A 151 -8.34 -4.99 -3.10
C PHE A 151 -8.53 -3.54 -3.52
N ALA A 152 -9.16 -3.26 -4.66
CA ALA A 152 -9.49 -1.91 -5.09
C ALA A 152 -10.38 -1.20 -4.05
N THR A 153 -11.35 -1.91 -3.47
CA THR A 153 -12.21 -1.38 -2.40
C THR A 153 -11.41 -1.08 -1.13
N LEU A 154 -10.47 -1.96 -0.76
CA LEU A 154 -9.60 -1.76 0.39
C LEU A 154 -8.65 -0.56 0.19
N VAL A 155 -7.97 -0.49 -0.94
CA VAL A 155 -7.01 0.58 -1.28
C VAL A 155 -7.70 1.94 -1.41
N THR A 156 -8.93 1.99 -1.96
CA THR A 156 -9.68 3.25 -2.07
C THR A 156 -10.10 3.80 -0.71
N ARG A 157 -10.47 2.94 0.24
CA ARG A 157 -10.76 3.33 1.63
C ARG A 157 -9.49 3.72 2.37
N GLY A 158 -8.43 2.93 2.21
CA GLY A 158 -7.15 3.07 2.90
C GLY A 158 -7.27 2.88 4.42
N LEU A 159 -6.15 2.56 5.07
CA LEU A 159 -6.06 2.57 6.53
C LEU A 159 -5.49 3.90 6.98
N GLY A 160 -6.01 4.43 8.09
CA GLY A 160 -5.44 5.65 8.62
C GLY A 160 -6.15 6.20 9.84
N ILE A 161 -5.45 7.11 10.50
CA ILE A 161 -5.91 7.84 11.66
C ILE A 161 -6.06 9.30 11.29
N ALA A 162 -7.15 9.91 11.73
CA ALA A 162 -7.35 11.34 11.74
C ALA A 162 -7.55 11.79 13.19
N LEU A 163 -6.64 12.62 13.69
CA LEU A 163 -6.84 13.34 14.95
C LEU A 163 -7.70 14.57 14.63
N THR A 164 -8.74 14.77 15.42
CA THR A 164 -9.69 15.89 15.33
C THR A 164 -9.80 16.56 16.69
N PRO A 165 -10.28 17.81 16.78
CA PRO A 165 -10.53 18.45 18.07
C PRO A 165 -11.44 17.64 19.01
N GLU A 166 -12.36 16.86 18.45
CA GLU A 166 -13.35 16.06 19.18
C GLU A 166 -12.84 14.67 19.59
N GLY A 167 -11.92 14.08 18.83
CA GLY A 167 -11.39 12.76 19.13
C GLY A 167 -10.42 12.19 18.10
N VAL A 168 -10.21 10.88 18.22
CA VAL A 168 -9.44 10.07 17.29
C VAL A 168 -10.40 9.32 16.36
N ARG A 169 -10.30 9.57 15.07
CA ARG A 169 -11.01 8.83 14.04
C ARG A 169 -10.08 7.84 13.36
N ALA A 170 -10.50 6.59 13.27
CA ALA A 170 -9.80 5.53 12.57
C ALA A 170 -10.63 5.01 11.41
N ASP A 171 -10.09 5.09 10.20
CA ASP A 171 -10.65 4.42 9.02
C ASP A 171 -10.06 3.00 8.94
N ARG A 172 -10.94 1.99 8.74
CA ARG A 172 -10.58 0.58 8.59
C ARG A 172 -11.14 0.01 7.29
N GLU A 173 -10.63 -1.17 6.92
CA GLU A 173 -11.10 -1.95 5.78
C GLU A 173 -12.63 -2.14 5.77
N THR A 174 -13.18 -2.54 6.92
CA THR A 174 -14.58 -2.95 7.10
C THR A 174 -15.45 -1.91 7.81
N GLY A 175 -14.92 -0.73 8.14
CA GLY A 175 -15.67 0.26 8.91
C GLY A 175 -14.87 1.48 9.34
N ARG A 176 -15.47 2.26 10.23
CA ARG A 176 -14.87 3.43 10.87
C ARG A 176 -15.11 3.39 12.36
N VAL A 177 -14.16 3.91 13.11
CA VAL A 177 -14.25 4.08 14.56
C VAL A 177 -13.99 5.53 14.89
N PHE A 178 -14.80 6.09 15.78
CA PHE A 178 -14.57 7.40 16.37
C PHE A 178 -14.48 7.24 17.89
N ILE A 179 -13.35 7.65 18.44
CA ILE A 179 -13.02 7.55 19.87
C ILE A 179 -12.91 8.99 20.38
N PRO A 180 -13.93 9.52 21.08
CA PRO A 180 -13.84 10.87 21.62
C PRO A 180 -12.71 10.95 22.65
N TRP A 181 -12.08 12.12 22.79
CA TRP A 181 -10.97 12.27 23.75
C TRP A 181 -11.37 11.88 25.19
N SER A 182 -12.64 12.07 25.57
CA SER A 182 -13.17 11.67 26.88
C SER A 182 -13.26 10.15 27.10
N ALA A 183 -13.15 9.35 26.04
CA ALA A 183 -13.18 7.88 26.14
C ALA A 183 -11.78 7.28 26.35
N LEU A 184 -10.72 8.05 26.09
CA LEU A 184 -9.34 7.62 26.32
C LEU A 184 -9.02 7.66 27.81
N ALA A 185 -8.24 6.70 28.29
CA ALA A 185 -7.70 6.76 29.63
C ALA A 185 -6.71 7.94 29.76
N PRO A 186 -6.71 8.68 30.89
CA PRO A 186 -5.63 9.61 31.22
C PRO A 186 -4.28 8.89 31.13
N ALA A 187 -3.22 9.57 30.69
CA ALA A 187 -1.95 9.00 30.21
C ALA A 187 -1.07 8.22 31.22
N GLY A 188 -1.66 7.56 32.22
CA GLY A 188 -0.95 6.72 33.18
C GLY A 188 -0.27 5.51 32.55
N ASP A 189 -0.90 4.88 31.55
CA ASP A 189 -0.32 3.74 30.84
C ASP A 189 0.03 4.11 29.40
N PRO A 190 1.31 3.99 28.98
CA PRO A 190 1.68 4.29 27.60
C PRO A 190 0.92 3.35 26.66
N PRO A 191 0.46 3.83 25.49
CA PRO A 191 0.02 2.94 24.42
C PRO A 191 1.16 1.99 24.11
N VAL A 192 1.05 0.73 24.55
CA VAL A 192 2.11 -0.25 24.36
C VAL A 192 2.17 -0.52 22.85
N PRO A 193 3.29 -0.24 22.17
CA PRO A 193 3.49 -0.76 20.83
C PRO A 193 3.30 -2.26 20.94
N ALA A 194 2.30 -2.85 20.28
CA ALA A 194 2.05 -4.28 20.41
C ALA A 194 3.37 -5.03 20.14
N ASP A 195 3.97 -5.61 21.19
CA ASP A 195 5.34 -6.18 21.27
C ASP A 195 5.53 -7.44 20.40
N GLN A 196 4.69 -7.63 19.40
CA GLN A 196 4.78 -8.76 18.50
C GLN A 196 5.94 -8.54 17.51
N PRO A 197 6.89 -9.48 17.41
CA PRO A 197 7.90 -9.48 16.37
C PRO A 197 7.18 -9.57 15.02
N ARG A 198 7.04 -8.40 14.36
CA ARG A 198 6.15 -8.26 13.20
C ARG A 198 6.77 -8.93 11.96
N PRO A 199 6.05 -9.85 11.31
CA PRO A 199 6.27 -10.10 9.89
C PRO A 199 5.92 -8.81 9.12
N ALA A 200 6.91 -8.21 8.48
CA ALA A 200 6.81 -7.04 7.61
C ALA A 200 5.90 -7.27 6.37
N PRO A 201 5.39 -6.23 5.68
CA PRO A 201 5.20 -4.82 6.11
C PRO A 201 3.99 -4.10 5.42
N ALA A 202 3.00 -3.60 6.15
CA ALA A 202 2.11 -2.55 5.60
C ALA A 202 1.30 -1.84 6.69
N GLU A 203 1.08 -2.50 7.83
CA GLU A 203 0.13 -2.04 8.83
C GLU A 203 0.82 -1.87 10.20
N TYR A 204 1.03 -0.63 10.60
CA TYR A 204 1.25 -0.27 11.99
C TYR A 204 -0.06 -0.36 12.75
N ARG A 205 0.03 -0.84 13.99
CA ARG A 205 -1.10 -0.92 14.91
C ARG A 205 -0.74 -0.22 16.22
N LEU A 206 -1.71 0.52 16.74
CA LEU A 206 -1.67 1.23 18.02
C LEU A 206 -2.84 0.75 18.85
N ASP A 207 -2.58 0.13 19.99
CA ASP A 207 -3.60 -0.25 20.96
C ASP A 207 -3.82 0.93 21.91
N LEU A 208 -5.04 1.46 21.93
CA LEU A 208 -5.43 2.57 22.80
C LEU A 208 -6.10 2.05 24.07
N VAL A 209 -5.71 2.61 25.22
CA VAL A 209 -6.38 2.32 26.49
C VAL A 209 -7.63 3.19 26.60
N LEU A 210 -8.80 2.54 26.71
CA LEU A 210 -10.09 3.20 26.82
C LEU A 210 -10.56 3.21 28.28
N ALA A 211 -10.81 4.40 28.83
CA ALA A 211 -11.46 4.54 30.14
C ALA A 211 -12.97 4.27 30.06
N ASP A 212 -13.61 4.68 28.96
CA ASP A 212 -15.05 4.47 28.74
C ASP A 212 -15.30 3.92 27.32
N PRO A 213 -15.29 2.59 27.14
CA PRO A 213 -15.58 1.97 25.86
C PRO A 213 -17.00 2.25 25.31
N GLY A 214 -17.95 2.65 26.18
CA GLY A 214 -19.34 2.92 25.81
C GLY A 214 -19.51 4.17 24.96
N ARG A 215 -18.56 5.12 25.04
CA ARG A 215 -18.55 6.35 24.24
C ARG A 215 -17.98 6.17 22.83
N VAL A 216 -17.43 5.00 22.51
CA VAL A 216 -16.81 4.76 21.20
C VAL A 216 -17.86 4.48 20.15
N THR A 217 -17.93 5.35 19.14
CA THR A 217 -18.86 5.18 18.01
C THR A 217 -18.23 4.30 16.93
N ARG A 218 -18.97 3.28 16.49
CA ARG A 218 -18.53 2.34 15.44
C ARG A 218 -19.49 2.41 14.27
N ARG A 219 -18.97 2.39 13.04
CA ARG A 219 -19.76 2.25 11.82
C ARG A 219 -19.18 1.12 10.96
N GLY A 220 -19.97 0.09 10.68
CA GLY A 220 -19.51 -1.11 9.98
C GLY A 220 -18.99 -2.20 10.93
N LEU A 221 -18.34 -3.22 10.38
CA LEU A 221 -17.93 -4.41 11.14
C LEU A 221 -16.55 -4.20 11.78
N VAL A 222 -16.52 -3.76 13.05
CA VAL A 222 -15.27 -3.48 13.79
C VAL A 222 -15.16 -4.39 15.01
N ARG A 223 -14.22 -5.35 14.97
CA ARG A 223 -14.02 -6.35 16.05
C ARG A 223 -13.23 -5.84 17.27
N ARG A 224 -12.42 -4.78 17.15
CA ARG A 224 -11.58 -4.23 18.25
C ARG A 224 -11.40 -2.72 18.11
N PRO A 225 -12.32 -1.88 18.61
CA PRO A 225 -12.33 -0.44 18.33
C PRO A 225 -11.10 0.31 18.89
N ASP A 226 -10.52 -0.19 19.97
CA ASP A 226 -9.32 0.24 20.69
C ASP A 226 -8.02 0.04 19.88
N ARG A 227 -7.97 -0.98 19.01
CA ARG A 227 -6.82 -1.29 18.16
C ARG A 227 -6.90 -0.58 16.82
N ILE A 228 -6.09 0.46 16.63
CA ILE A 228 -6.11 1.27 15.41
C ILE A 228 -5.00 0.87 14.45
N ALA A 229 -5.30 0.83 13.15
CA ALA A 229 -4.40 0.47 12.06
C ALA A 229 -4.07 1.68 11.16
N PHE A 230 -2.82 1.79 10.72
CA PHE A 230 -2.33 2.84 9.79
C PHE A 230 -1.05 2.37 9.09
N GLU A 231 -0.67 3.04 8.00
CA GLU A 231 0.30 2.44 7.05
C GLU A 231 1.70 3.04 7.14
N VAL A 232 1.83 4.38 7.05
CA VAL A 232 3.12 5.02 6.79
C VAL A 232 3.72 5.68 8.03
N THR A 233 2.91 6.43 8.79
CA THR A 233 3.41 7.21 9.92
C THR A 233 3.94 6.29 11.04
N PRO A 234 5.10 6.57 11.65
CA PRO A 234 5.63 5.74 12.72
C PRO A 234 4.69 5.65 13.93
N PRO A 235 4.48 4.45 14.51
CA PRO A 235 3.51 4.26 15.58
C PRO A 235 3.87 5.02 16.86
N ALA A 236 5.17 5.15 17.18
CA ALA A 236 5.64 5.92 18.32
C ALA A 236 5.26 7.40 18.22
N PHE A 237 5.35 7.99 17.02
CA PHE A 237 4.95 9.38 16.78
C PHE A 237 3.45 9.56 16.94
N VAL A 238 2.64 8.66 16.37
CA VAL A 238 1.19 8.70 16.52
C VAL A 238 0.80 8.54 18.00
N ALA A 239 1.39 7.58 18.71
CA ALA A 239 1.14 7.36 20.13
C ALA A 239 1.48 8.61 20.97
N ALA A 240 2.63 9.24 20.71
CA ALA A 240 3.05 10.44 21.41
C ALA A 240 2.11 11.63 21.14
N ALA A 241 1.64 11.78 19.90
CA ALA A 241 0.67 12.82 19.54
C ALA A 241 -0.70 12.60 20.19
N VAL A 242 -1.21 11.36 20.19
CA VAL A 242 -2.48 11.02 20.85
C VAL A 242 -2.38 11.29 22.36
N ARG A 243 -1.26 10.89 22.99
CA ARG A 243 -0.99 11.18 24.40
C ARG A 243 -0.97 12.69 24.68
N HIS A 244 -0.21 13.44 23.88
CA HIS A 244 -0.11 14.90 24.02
C HIS A 244 -1.48 15.57 24.04
N TYR A 245 -2.35 15.25 23.07
CA TYR A 245 -3.68 15.86 23.00
C TYR A 245 -4.67 15.28 24.01
N ALA A 246 -4.48 14.06 24.50
CA ALA A 246 -5.23 13.54 25.63
C ALA A 246 -4.94 14.37 26.89
N ASP A 247 -3.68 14.66 27.16
CA ASP A 247 -3.21 15.39 28.35
C ASP A 247 -3.41 16.92 28.27
N HIS A 248 -3.48 17.49 27.06
CA HIS A 248 -3.59 18.94 26.84
C HIS A 248 -4.90 19.31 26.11
N PRO A 249 -6.06 19.27 26.80
CA PRO A 249 -7.36 19.52 26.18
C PRO A 249 -7.49 20.90 25.53
N ALA A 250 -6.85 21.92 26.10
CA ALA A 250 -6.85 23.28 25.56
C ALA A 250 -6.18 23.37 24.17
N GLU A 251 -5.26 22.45 23.85
CA GLU A 251 -4.53 22.46 22.58
C GLU A 251 -5.26 21.73 21.45
N ARG A 252 -6.32 20.98 21.75
CA ARG A 252 -7.08 20.19 20.75
C ARG A 252 -7.69 21.05 19.65
N ALA A 253 -8.04 22.30 19.96
CA ALA A 253 -8.55 23.26 18.98
C ALA A 253 -7.51 23.62 17.89
N THR A 254 -6.22 23.36 18.13
CA THR A 254 -5.15 23.59 17.14
C THR A 254 -4.97 22.42 16.17
N ILE A 255 -5.63 21.29 16.42
CA ILE A 255 -5.58 20.13 15.53
C ILE A 255 -6.13 20.52 14.15
N GLY A 256 -5.44 20.09 13.09
CA GLY A 256 -5.77 20.44 11.71
C GLY A 256 -5.24 21.80 11.25
N THR A 257 -4.51 22.54 12.09
CA THR A 257 -3.88 23.83 11.71
C THR A 257 -2.37 23.67 11.49
N GLU A 258 -1.80 24.50 10.61
CA GLU A 258 -0.34 24.54 10.37
C GLU A 258 0.44 24.93 11.63
N ALA A 259 -0.11 25.84 12.45
CA ALA A 259 0.51 26.26 13.71
C ALA A 259 0.55 25.12 14.74
N GLY A 260 -0.57 24.39 14.89
CA GLY A 260 -0.65 23.22 15.76
C GLY A 260 0.28 22.11 15.30
N HIS A 261 0.40 21.88 13.99
CA HIS A 261 1.30 20.87 13.43
C HIS A 261 2.77 21.18 13.69
N ARG A 262 3.20 22.42 13.42
CA ARG A 262 4.58 22.86 13.72
C ARG A 262 4.91 22.75 15.20
N ARG A 263 3.99 23.13 16.09
CA ARG A 263 4.16 22.99 17.54
C ARG A 263 4.30 21.52 17.94
N LEU A 264 3.43 20.65 17.41
CA LEU A 264 3.49 19.22 17.66
C LEU A 264 4.82 18.61 17.22
N LEU A 265 5.32 18.97 16.03
CA LEU A 265 6.63 18.52 15.55
C LEU A 265 7.76 18.98 16.47
N ALA A 266 7.76 20.25 16.91
CA ALA A 266 8.77 20.76 17.83
C ALA A 266 8.75 20.06 19.20
N LEU A 267 7.56 19.67 19.69
CA LEU A 267 7.41 18.93 20.94
C LEU A 267 7.86 17.47 20.82
N LEU A 268 7.63 16.85 19.65
CA LEU A 268 7.86 15.44 19.41
C LEU A 268 9.21 15.15 18.71
N ASP A 269 10.08 16.14 18.58
CA ASP A 269 11.42 16.08 17.97
C ASP A 269 12.44 15.22 18.76
N GLY A 270 11.93 14.27 19.53
CA GLY A 270 12.69 13.18 20.15
C GLY A 270 13.46 12.37 19.11
N PRO A 271 14.50 11.63 19.54
CA PRO A 271 15.41 10.94 18.63
C PRO A 271 14.58 10.09 17.66
N ALA A 272 14.58 10.49 16.39
CA ALA A 272 14.00 9.71 15.32
C ALA A 272 14.52 8.29 15.50
N VAL A 273 13.63 7.35 15.86
CA VAL A 273 14.00 5.93 15.95
C VAL A 273 14.76 5.65 14.67
N PRO A 274 16.05 5.21 14.74
CA PRO A 274 16.88 5.14 13.57
C PRO A 274 16.12 4.36 12.52
N ALA A 275 15.80 5.02 11.41
CA ALA A 275 15.21 4.35 10.27
C ALA A 275 16.08 3.12 10.02
N GLU A 276 15.45 1.96 9.86
CA GLU A 276 16.18 0.74 9.50
C GLU A 276 17.22 1.10 8.42
N PRO A 277 18.47 0.61 8.51
CA PRO A 277 19.54 1.05 7.64
C PRO A 277 19.11 0.85 6.18
N PRO A 278 19.16 1.90 5.34
CA PRO A 278 18.58 1.88 4.00
C PRO A 278 19.03 0.65 3.23
N PRO A 279 18.16 0.07 2.38
CA PRO A 279 18.54 -1.08 1.60
C PRO A 279 19.66 -0.61 0.67
N THR A 280 20.73 -1.38 0.59
CA THR A 280 21.81 -1.03 -0.34
C THR A 280 21.22 -0.91 -1.74
N ARG A 281 21.71 0.03 -2.56
CA ARG A 281 21.27 0.17 -3.97
C ARG A 281 21.27 -1.17 -4.71
N ARG A 282 22.23 -2.04 -4.38
CA ARG A 282 22.31 -3.44 -4.86
C ARG A 282 21.09 -4.29 -4.49
N ARG A 283 20.55 -4.15 -3.28
CA ARG A 283 19.33 -4.87 -2.87
C ARG A 283 18.09 -4.37 -3.58
N VAL A 284 17.92 -3.06 -3.73
CA VAL A 284 16.77 -2.51 -4.47
C VAL A 284 16.85 -2.93 -5.94
N GLY A 285 18.03 -2.82 -6.55
CA GLY A 285 18.28 -3.30 -7.91
C GLY A 285 18.04 -4.80 -8.07
N ALA A 286 18.47 -5.63 -7.12
CA ALA A 286 18.22 -7.06 -7.14
C ALA A 286 16.74 -7.43 -6.98
N LEU A 287 15.98 -6.69 -6.15
CA LEU A 287 14.54 -6.91 -6.00
C LEU A 287 13.77 -6.51 -7.26
N ALA A 288 14.12 -5.37 -7.86
CA ALA A 288 13.52 -4.93 -9.12
C ALA A 288 13.89 -5.87 -10.27
N ALA A 289 15.17 -6.23 -10.40
CA ALA A 289 15.63 -7.19 -11.40
C ALA A 289 14.99 -8.57 -11.19
N GLY A 290 14.85 -9.03 -9.95
CA GLY A 290 14.15 -10.26 -9.61
C GLY A 290 12.70 -10.23 -10.05
N ALA A 291 11.94 -9.18 -9.73
CA ALA A 291 10.55 -9.04 -10.15
C ALA A 291 10.41 -9.00 -11.69
N VAL A 292 11.29 -8.28 -12.38
CA VAL A 292 11.31 -8.23 -13.85
C VAL A 292 11.67 -9.59 -14.45
N LEU A 293 12.72 -10.25 -13.96
CA LEU A 293 13.14 -11.57 -14.44
C LEU A 293 12.07 -12.64 -14.19
N THR A 294 11.40 -12.58 -13.04
CA THR A 294 10.27 -13.45 -12.74
C THR A 294 9.10 -13.24 -13.70
N PHE A 295 8.75 -11.99 -13.97
CA PHE A 295 7.69 -11.66 -14.92
C PHE A 295 8.06 -12.15 -16.33
N VAL A 296 9.27 -11.87 -16.79
CA VAL A 296 9.78 -12.34 -18.08
C VAL A 296 9.76 -13.87 -18.13
N ALA A 297 10.25 -14.56 -17.09
CA ALA A 297 10.24 -16.02 -17.04
C ALA A 297 8.83 -16.60 -17.09
N ALA A 298 7.83 -15.98 -16.45
CA ALA A 298 6.45 -16.42 -16.54
C ALA A 298 5.92 -16.32 -17.99
N VAL A 299 6.16 -15.19 -18.66
CA VAL A 299 5.80 -14.98 -20.07
C VAL A 299 6.53 -15.96 -21.00
N THR A 300 7.82 -16.24 -20.74
CA THR A 300 8.62 -17.18 -21.53
C THR A 300 8.15 -18.64 -21.35
N VAL A 301 7.77 -19.03 -20.13
CA VAL A 301 7.24 -20.38 -19.85
C VAL A 301 5.91 -20.59 -20.57
N GLU A 302 5.04 -19.57 -20.56
CA GLU A 302 3.76 -19.57 -21.27
C GLU A 302 3.95 -19.71 -22.80
N THR A 303 4.83 -18.89 -23.38
CA THR A 303 5.15 -19.00 -24.82
C THR A 303 5.83 -20.32 -25.19
N ALA A 304 6.65 -20.90 -24.32
CA ALA A 304 7.27 -22.21 -24.55
C ALA A 304 6.27 -23.38 -24.42
N ALA A 305 5.30 -23.29 -23.49
CA ALA A 305 4.24 -24.28 -23.33
C ALA A 305 3.33 -24.33 -24.57
N ASP A 306 2.99 -23.16 -25.12
CA ASP A 306 2.23 -23.02 -26.37
C ASP A 306 2.92 -23.71 -27.55
N LEU A 307 4.25 -23.62 -27.63
CA LEU A 307 5.04 -24.24 -28.71
C LEU A 307 5.18 -25.75 -28.59
N THR A 308 5.01 -26.33 -27.40
CA THR A 308 5.40 -27.73 -27.12
C THR A 308 4.22 -28.67 -26.86
N VAL A 309 3.15 -28.22 -26.20
CA VAL A 309 2.07 -29.10 -25.73
C VAL A 309 0.77 -28.91 -26.52
N GLY A 310 0.70 -27.89 -27.37
CA GLY A 310 -0.50 -27.51 -28.10
C GLY A 310 -1.51 -26.79 -27.21
N ARG A 311 -1.99 -25.63 -27.70
CA ARG A 311 -2.83 -24.65 -27.00
C ARG A 311 -4.09 -25.19 -26.32
N HIS A 312 -4.61 -26.34 -26.75
CA HIS A 312 -5.89 -26.87 -26.30
C HIS A 312 -5.78 -28.09 -25.37
N SER A 313 -4.58 -28.41 -24.89
CA SER A 313 -4.40 -29.50 -23.94
C SER A 313 -4.64 -29.00 -22.50
N ALA A 314 -5.29 -29.82 -21.67
CA ALA A 314 -5.42 -29.55 -20.24
C ALA A 314 -4.06 -29.35 -19.54
N LEU A 315 -2.98 -29.92 -20.10
CA LEU A 315 -1.60 -29.72 -19.68
C LEU A 315 -1.07 -28.33 -20.01
N GLY A 316 -1.47 -27.73 -21.14
CA GLY A 316 -1.17 -26.34 -21.50
C GLY A 316 -1.75 -25.37 -20.47
N TYR A 317 -3.04 -25.52 -20.14
CA TYR A 317 -3.71 -24.71 -19.11
C TYR A 317 -3.11 -24.91 -17.71
N ALA A 318 -2.73 -26.14 -17.34
CA ALA A 318 -2.08 -26.39 -16.07
C ALA A 318 -0.66 -25.79 -15.99
N ALA A 319 0.09 -25.80 -17.10
CA ALA A 319 1.40 -25.16 -17.18
C ALA A 319 1.29 -23.62 -17.13
N GLU A 320 0.29 -23.06 -17.80
CA GLU A 320 -0.03 -21.63 -17.79
C GLU A 320 -0.42 -21.15 -16.39
N PHE A 321 -1.36 -21.85 -15.73
CA PHE A 321 -1.76 -21.57 -14.36
C PHE A 321 -0.60 -21.80 -13.36
N GLY A 322 0.22 -22.81 -13.60
CA GLY A 322 1.44 -23.09 -12.84
C GLY A 322 2.48 -21.98 -12.96
N GLY A 323 2.68 -21.41 -14.16
CA GLY A 323 3.54 -20.25 -14.40
C GLY A 323 3.05 -19.00 -13.68
N GLN A 324 1.74 -18.75 -13.70
CA GLN A 324 1.12 -17.64 -12.97
C GLN A 324 1.25 -17.79 -11.44
N LEU A 325 1.03 -19.00 -10.91
CA LEU A 325 1.23 -19.30 -9.48
C LEU A 325 2.71 -19.24 -9.08
N LEU A 326 3.63 -19.66 -9.94
CA LEU A 326 5.07 -19.50 -9.73
C LEU A 326 5.48 -18.03 -9.74
N GLY A 327 4.89 -17.19 -10.60
CA GLY A 327 5.06 -15.73 -10.59
C GLY A 327 4.58 -15.08 -9.29
N LEU A 328 3.41 -15.48 -8.79
CA LEU A 328 2.88 -15.01 -7.50
C LEU A 328 3.67 -15.56 -6.29
N GLY A 329 4.09 -16.82 -6.36
CA GLY A 329 4.88 -17.51 -5.34
C GLY A 329 6.31 -16.96 -5.23
N SER A 330 6.94 -16.62 -6.35
CA SER A 330 8.27 -15.98 -6.37
C SER A 330 8.23 -14.55 -5.85
N LEU A 331 7.13 -13.81 -6.03
CA LEU A 331 6.89 -12.53 -5.34
C LEU A 331 6.86 -12.72 -3.81
N SER A 332 6.27 -13.82 -3.35
CA SER A 332 6.21 -14.21 -1.93
C SER A 332 7.58 -14.68 -1.40
N CYS A 333 8.35 -15.41 -2.21
CA CYS A 333 9.73 -15.82 -1.90
C CYS A 333 10.69 -14.63 -1.88
N LEU A 334 10.47 -13.61 -2.73
CA LEU A 334 11.22 -12.36 -2.72
C LEU A 334 11.02 -11.62 -1.39
N VAL A 335 9.77 -11.56 -0.91
CA VAL A 335 9.42 -11.05 0.42
C VAL A 335 10.04 -11.92 1.54
N GLY A 336 10.10 -13.24 1.36
CA GLY A 336 10.74 -14.19 2.28
C GLY A 336 12.27 -14.10 2.35
N ALA A 337 12.96 -13.93 1.22
CA ALA A 337 14.42 -13.80 1.15
C ALA A 337 14.91 -12.50 1.81
N VAL A 338 14.12 -11.43 1.68
CA VAL A 338 14.33 -10.17 2.43
C VAL A 338 14.19 -10.39 3.95
N ARG A 339 13.35 -11.32 4.39
CA ARG A 339 13.17 -11.69 5.81
C ARG A 339 14.32 -12.54 6.35
N GLY A 340 14.77 -13.56 5.61
CA GLY A 340 15.83 -14.48 6.07
C GLY A 340 17.19 -13.80 6.29
N LEU A 341 17.48 -12.75 5.52
CA LEU A 341 18.70 -11.95 5.66
C LEU A 341 18.68 -11.00 6.87
N ARG A 342 17.53 -10.86 7.54
CA ARG A 342 17.33 -10.00 8.71
C ARG A 342 17.62 -10.71 10.04
N ALA A 343 17.37 -12.02 10.11
CA ALA A 343 17.60 -12.82 11.32
C ALA A 343 19.09 -13.07 11.61
N ARG A 344 19.98 -12.91 10.62
CA ARG A 344 21.42 -13.20 10.75
C ARG A 344 22.29 -12.01 11.18
N ARG A 345 21.71 -10.86 11.55
CA ARG A 345 22.48 -9.63 11.89
C ARG A 345 22.14 -9.02 13.26
N MET A 346 21.63 -9.80 14.21
CA MET A 346 21.71 -9.39 15.61
C MET A 346 22.94 -10.07 16.23
N PRO A 347 24.00 -9.32 16.58
CA PRO A 347 24.97 -9.83 17.54
C PRO A 347 24.24 -10.07 18.87
N ARG A 348 24.51 -11.23 19.48
CA ARG A 348 24.17 -11.48 20.89
C ARG A 348 24.99 -10.58 21.78
#